data_AF-A0A2K6DHU1-F1
#
_entry.id   AF-A0A2K6DHU1-F1
#
_cell.length_a   1.000
_cell.length_b   1.000
_cell.length_c   1.000
_cell.angle_alpha   90.00
_cell.angle_beta   90.00
_cell.angle_gamma   90.00
#
_symmetry.space_group_name_H-M   'P 1'
#
loop_
_entity.id
_entity.type
_entity.pdbx_description
1 polymer ?
#
loop_
_entity_poly.entity_id
_entity_poly.type
_entity_poly.pdbx_seq_one_letter_code
_entity_poly.pdbx_strand_id
1 'polypeptide(L)'
;MVELLCTSEIVFQGEGPPISRCDTGTMANCERTFIAIKPDGVQRGLVGEIIKRFEQKGFRLVGLKFMQASEDLLKEHYIDLKDRPFFAGLVKYMHSGPVVAMVWEGLNVVKTGRVMLGETNPADSKPGTIRGDFCIQVGR
;
A
#
# COMPACT_ATOMS: atom_id res chain seq x y z
N MET A 1 3.79 7.00 5.37
CA MET A 1 4.32 6.94 4.00
C MET A 1 3.73 5.82 3.15
N VAL A 2 3.97 4.53 3.43
CA VAL A 2 3.34 3.42 2.67
C VAL A 2 2.85 2.33 3.62
N GLU A 3 1.69 1.76 3.34
CA GLU A 3 1.16 0.57 3.98
C GLU A 3 0.91 -0.54 2.95
N LEU A 4 1.13 -1.78 3.36
CA LEU A 4 0.86 -2.98 2.57
C LEU A 4 -0.20 -3.80 3.30
N LEU A 5 -1.31 -4.08 2.63
CA LEU A 5 -2.37 -4.92 3.15
C LEU A 5 -2.70 -6.05 2.20
N CYS A 6 -3.26 -7.12 2.75
CA CYS A 6 -3.65 -8.28 1.96
C CYS A 6 -4.98 -8.05 1.23
N THR A 7 -5.81 -7.10 1.69
CA THR A 7 -7.19 -6.92 1.25
C THR A 7 -7.36 -5.67 0.37
N SER A 8 -7.38 -5.85 -0.95
CA SER A 8 -7.68 -4.78 -1.92
C SER A 8 -9.17 -4.52 -2.12
N GLU A 9 -10.03 -5.44 -1.70
CA GLU A 9 -11.47 -5.46 -2.01
C GLU A 9 -12.23 -4.24 -1.50
N ILE A 10 -11.79 -3.67 -0.37
CA ILE A 10 -12.44 -2.54 0.29
C ILE A 10 -12.30 -1.25 -0.55
N VAL A 11 -11.18 -1.09 -1.26
CA VAL A 11 -10.83 0.18 -1.93
C VAL A 11 -11.23 0.19 -3.42
N PHE A 12 -11.21 -0.98 -4.06
CA PHE A 12 -11.59 -1.16 -5.46
C PHE A 12 -12.90 -1.93 -5.54
N GLN A 13 -14.00 -1.28 -5.15
CA GLN A 13 -15.35 -1.82 -5.34
C GLN A 13 -15.60 -2.06 -6.86
N GLY A 14 -15.59 -3.32 -7.30
CA GLY A 14 -16.15 -3.77 -8.59
C GLY A 14 -15.40 -3.41 -9.88
N GLU A 15 -14.44 -2.48 -9.89
CA GLU A 15 -13.74 -2.02 -11.11
C GLU A 15 -12.33 -2.61 -11.29
N GLY A 16 -12.14 -3.87 -10.91
CA GLY A 16 -10.93 -4.59 -11.31
C GLY A 16 -11.02 -4.94 -12.80
N PRO A 17 -10.01 -4.66 -13.64
CA PRO A 17 -9.99 -5.21 -14.99
C PRO A 17 -10.16 -6.73 -14.90
N PRO A 18 -10.92 -7.36 -15.83
CA PRO A 18 -11.09 -8.81 -15.84
C PRO A 18 -9.71 -9.45 -15.75
N ILE A 19 -9.57 -10.46 -14.89
CA ILE A 19 -8.38 -11.28 -14.73
C ILE A 19 -7.89 -11.66 -16.13
N SER A 20 -6.90 -10.91 -16.64
CA SER A 20 -6.24 -11.23 -17.90
C SER A 20 -5.64 -12.60 -17.69
N ARG A 21 -6.15 -13.61 -18.41
CA ARG A 21 -5.79 -15.02 -18.25
C ARG A 21 -4.29 -15.12 -17.98
N CYS A 22 -3.93 -15.57 -16.78
CA CYS A 22 -2.59 -16.03 -16.49
C CYS A 22 -2.33 -17.15 -17.51
N ASP A 23 -1.42 -16.90 -18.46
CA ASP A 23 -1.08 -17.88 -19.48
C ASP A 23 -0.62 -19.15 -18.75
N THR A 24 -1.04 -20.31 -19.26
CA THR A 24 -1.22 -21.61 -18.57
C THR A 24 0.04 -22.30 -17.97
N GLY A 25 1.03 -21.55 -17.50
CA GLY A 25 2.30 -22.07 -16.98
C GLY A 25 2.45 -22.14 -15.45
N THR A 26 1.92 -21.21 -14.65
CA THR A 26 2.04 -21.28 -13.16
C THR A 26 1.12 -20.28 -12.44
N MET A 27 0.15 -20.77 -11.65
CA MET A 27 -0.69 -19.91 -10.77
C MET A 27 0.12 -19.13 -9.72
N ALA A 28 1.37 -19.53 -9.45
CA ALA A 28 2.27 -18.86 -8.50
C ALA A 28 2.63 -17.42 -8.89
N ASN A 29 2.51 -17.04 -10.17
CA ASN A 29 2.90 -15.71 -10.65
C ASN A 29 1.79 -14.65 -10.55
N CYS A 30 0.57 -15.03 -10.13
CA CYS A 30 -0.60 -14.15 -10.12
C CYS A 30 -1.04 -13.71 -8.70
N GLU A 31 -0.15 -13.83 -7.71
CA GLU A 31 -0.39 -13.24 -6.38
C GLU A 31 -0.53 -11.71 -6.51
N ARG A 32 -1.48 -11.13 -5.77
CA ARG A 32 -1.72 -9.69 -5.72
C ARG A 32 -1.53 -9.17 -4.32
N THR A 33 -1.10 -7.91 -4.22
CA THR A 33 -1.02 -7.21 -2.95
C THR A 33 -1.51 -5.77 -3.08
N PHE A 34 -2.11 -5.27 -2.00
CA PHE A 34 -2.56 -3.89 -1.92
C PHE A 34 -1.46 -3.03 -1.28
N ILE A 35 -1.17 -1.89 -1.92
CA ILE A 35 -0.21 -0.89 -1.43
C ILE A 35 -0.87 0.47 -1.43
N ALA A 36 -0.86 1.14 -0.28
CA ALA A 36 -1.36 2.51 -0.16
C ALA A 36 -0.22 3.47 0.19
N ILE A 37 -0.04 4.52 -0.62
CA ILE A 37 0.76 5.69 -0.25
C ILE A 37 -0.12 6.59 0.61
N LYS A 38 0.29 6.77 1.86
CA LYS A 38 -0.40 7.57 2.89
C LYS A 38 -0.29 9.08 2.59
N PRO A 39 -1.09 9.94 3.25
CA PRO A 39 -1.12 11.38 2.94
C PRO A 39 0.25 12.07 3.01
N ASP A 40 1.10 11.68 3.96
CA ASP A 40 2.47 12.19 4.08
C ASP A 40 3.36 11.85 2.88
N GLY A 41 3.21 10.66 2.30
CA GLY A 41 3.94 10.25 1.11
C GLY A 41 3.51 11.03 -0.13
N VAL A 42 2.22 11.35 -0.22
CA VAL A 42 1.66 12.19 -1.29
C VAL A 42 2.13 13.62 -1.16
N GLN A 43 1.98 14.23 0.03
CA GLN A 43 2.40 15.61 0.29
C GLN A 43 3.89 15.85 0.02
N ARG A 44 4.72 14.83 0.25
CA ARG A 44 6.17 14.89 0.01
C ARG A 44 6.59 14.56 -1.43
N GLY A 45 5.64 14.33 -2.34
CA GLY A 45 5.94 14.06 -3.75
C GLY A 45 6.58 12.70 -4.02
N LEU A 46 6.40 11.71 -3.14
CA LEU A 46 7.08 10.40 -3.24
C LEU A 46 6.33 9.37 -4.09
N VAL A 47 5.18 9.75 -4.65
CA VAL A 47 4.31 8.85 -5.44
C VAL A 47 5.08 8.20 -6.59
N GLY A 48 5.76 9.00 -7.42
CA GLY A 48 6.49 8.49 -8.58
C GLY A 48 7.66 7.58 -8.19
N GLU A 49 8.41 7.94 -7.16
CA GLU A 49 9.57 7.14 -6.71
C GLU A 49 9.14 5.80 -6.12
N ILE A 50 8.03 5.76 -5.37
CA ILE A 50 7.48 4.50 -4.84
C ILE A 50 7.01 3.60 -5.99
N ILE A 51 6.22 4.12 -6.94
CA ILE A 51 5.74 3.37 -8.10
C ILE A 51 6.93 2.80 -8.89
N LYS A 52 7.91 3.66 -9.19
CA LYS A 52 9.12 3.29 -9.92
C LYS A 52 9.85 2.12 -9.28
N ARG A 53 9.97 2.06 -7.94
CA ARG A 53 10.62 0.93 -7.27
C ARG A 53 9.90 -0.40 -7.50
N PHE A 54 8.58 -0.41 -7.52
CA PHE A 54 7.79 -1.61 -7.80
C PHE A 54 7.87 -2.01 -9.28
N GLU A 55 7.81 -1.05 -10.21
CA GLU A 55 7.98 -1.31 -11.65
C GLU A 55 9.39 -1.86 -11.96
N GLN A 56 10.44 -1.22 -11.42
CA GLN A 56 11.84 -1.65 -11.61
C GLN A 56 12.12 -3.02 -10.99
N LYS A 57 11.36 -3.43 -9.96
CA LYS A 57 11.46 -4.77 -9.39
C LYS A 57 10.89 -5.84 -10.34
N GLY A 58 10.03 -5.46 -11.27
CA GLY A 58 9.35 -6.36 -12.21
C GLY A 58 7.93 -6.74 -11.78
N PHE A 59 7.34 -6.05 -10.81
CA PHE A 59 5.92 -6.24 -10.47
C PHE A 59 5.02 -5.50 -11.46
N ARG A 60 3.85 -6.07 -11.73
CA ARG A 60 2.85 -5.49 -12.63
C ARG A 60 1.87 -4.63 -11.83
N LEU A 61 1.70 -3.37 -12.21
CA LEU A 61 0.63 -2.51 -11.68
C LEU A 61 -0.70 -2.92 -12.31
N VAL A 62 -1.64 -3.39 -11.49
CA VAL A 62 -2.97 -3.88 -11.94
C VAL A 62 -4.08 -2.88 -11.64
N GLY A 63 -3.90 -2.04 -10.63
CA GLY A 63 -4.84 -0.98 -10.30
C GLY A 63 -4.13 0.18 -9.61
N LEU A 64 -4.58 1.40 -9.88
CA LEU A 64 -4.11 2.62 -9.24
C LEU A 64 -5.25 3.62 -9.14
N LYS A 65 -5.42 4.22 -7.96
CA LYS A 65 -6.44 5.25 -7.72
C LYS A 65 -5.90 6.32 -6.78
N PHE A 66 -5.98 7.58 -7.21
CA PHE A 66 -5.79 8.74 -6.35
C PHE A 66 -7.13 9.12 -5.72
N MET A 67 -7.23 9.10 -4.39
CA MET A 67 -8.50 9.34 -3.72
C MET A 67 -8.35 9.92 -2.33
N GLN A 68 -9.37 10.65 -1.87
CA GLN A 68 -9.54 10.96 -0.46
C GLN A 68 -10.45 9.90 0.17
N ALA A 69 -9.92 9.12 1.10
CA ALA A 69 -10.67 8.07 1.76
C ALA A 69 -11.66 8.67 2.76
N SER A 70 -12.93 8.25 2.72
CA SER A 70 -13.91 8.65 3.73
C SER A 70 -13.58 8.04 5.08
N GLU A 71 -14.04 8.67 6.18
CA GLU A 71 -13.87 8.09 7.51
C GLU A 71 -14.48 6.69 7.63
N ASP A 72 -15.65 6.46 7.02
CA ASP A 72 -16.34 5.16 7.09
C ASP A 72 -15.51 4.07 6.41
N LEU A 73 -14.93 4.38 5.23
CA LEU A 73 -14.02 3.48 4.54
C LEU A 73 -12.78 3.15 5.40
N LEU A 74 -12.21 4.15 6.07
CA LEU A 74 -11.04 3.97 6.93
C LEU A 74 -11.37 3.19 8.21
N LYS A 75 -12.54 3.42 8.81
CA LYS A 75 -12.99 2.68 10.00
C LYS A 75 -13.22 1.21 9.67
N GLU A 76 -13.83 0.92 8.52
CA GLU A 76 -14.02 -0.45 8.02
C GLU A 76 -12.67 -1.11 7.71
N HIS A 77 -11.78 -0.39 7.03
CA HIS A 77 -10.45 -0.88 6.67
C HIS A 77 -9.57 -1.22 7.88
N TYR A 78 -9.70 -0.47 8.97
CA TYR A 78 -8.95 -0.66 10.21
C TYR A 78 -9.81 -1.29 11.32
N ILE A 79 -10.87 -2.03 10.99
CA ILE A 79 -11.82 -2.56 11.97
C ILE A 79 -11.16 -3.41 13.06
N ASP A 80 -10.11 -4.17 12.71
CA ASP A 80 -9.32 -4.99 13.63
C ASP A 80 -8.56 -4.15 14.68
N LEU A 81 -8.41 -2.85 14.44
CA LEU A 81 -7.73 -1.90 15.32
C LEU A 81 -8.71 -1.03 16.11
N LYS A 82 -10.03 -1.21 15.98
CA LYS A 82 -11.05 -0.32 16.57
C LYS A 82 -10.89 -0.10 18.08
N ASP A 83 -10.46 -1.14 18.81
CA ASP A 83 -10.31 -1.13 20.27
C ASP A 83 -8.92 -0.62 20.72
N ARG A 84 -8.04 -0.27 19.77
CA ARG A 84 -6.70 0.23 20.08
C ARG A 84 -6.76 1.71 20.44
N PRO A 85 -5.99 2.19 21.45
CA PRO A 85 -6.06 3.58 21.92
C PRO A 85 -5.66 4.61 20.85
N PHE A 86 -4.96 4.20 19.80
CA PHE A 86 -4.53 5.06 18.69
C PHE A 86 -5.48 5.06 17.48
N PHE A 87 -6.58 4.30 17.50
CA PHE A 87 -7.47 4.13 16.35
C PHE A 87 -8.05 5.44 15.83
N ALA A 88 -8.60 6.27 16.72
CA ALA A 88 -9.16 7.57 16.35
C ALA A 88 -8.12 8.49 15.70
N GLY A 89 -6.88 8.48 16.23
CA GLY A 89 -5.76 9.21 15.65
C GLY A 89 -5.38 8.69 14.27
N LEU A 90 -5.33 7.36 14.09
CA LEU A 90 -5.03 6.71 12.81
C LEU A 90 -6.06 7.07 11.72
N VAL A 91 -7.35 6.99 12.03
CA VAL A 91 -8.41 7.35 11.09
C VAL A 91 -8.33 8.83 10.72
N LYS A 92 -8.18 9.72 11.72
CA LYS A 92 -8.03 11.17 11.49
C LYS A 92 -6.81 11.48 10.62
N TYR A 93 -5.68 10.83 10.89
CA TYR A 93 -4.45 10.96 10.12
C TYR A 93 -4.65 10.53 8.66
N MET A 94 -5.23 9.35 8.44
CA MET A 94 -5.48 8.85 7.08
C MET A 94 -6.52 9.67 6.33
N HIS A 95 -7.46 10.31 7.02
CA HIS A 95 -8.45 11.20 6.43
C HIS A 95 -7.92 12.62 6.15
N SER A 96 -6.76 12.99 6.71
CA SER A 96 -6.20 14.36 6.62
C SER A 96 -5.78 14.80 5.21
N GLY A 97 -5.69 13.87 4.26
CA GLY A 97 -5.33 14.17 2.89
C GLY A 97 -5.54 12.99 1.94
N PRO A 98 -5.23 13.18 0.65
CA PRO A 98 -5.40 12.12 -0.34
C PRO A 98 -4.36 11.00 -0.17
N VAL A 99 -4.74 9.82 -0.63
CA VAL A 99 -3.90 8.62 -0.70
C VAL A 99 -3.81 8.11 -2.13
N VAL A 100 -2.75 7.35 -2.42
CA VAL A 100 -2.64 6.58 -3.66
C VAL A 100 -2.81 5.11 -3.34
N ALA A 101 -3.96 4.56 -3.68
CA ALA A 101 -4.25 3.13 -3.55
C ALA A 101 -3.78 2.39 -4.80
N MET A 102 -3.03 1.30 -4.63
CA MET A 102 -2.45 0.52 -5.72
C MET A 102 -2.63 -0.97 -5.49
N VAL A 103 -2.75 -1.73 -6.58
CA VAL A 103 -2.69 -3.19 -6.58
C VAL A 103 -1.54 -3.62 -7.47
N TRP A 104 -0.62 -4.40 -6.89
CA TRP A 104 0.53 -4.96 -7.58
C TRP A 104 0.41 -6.46 -7.70
N GLU A 105 0.84 -7.02 -8.82
CA GLU A 105 0.80 -8.45 -9.11
C GLU A 105 2.19 -8.99 -9.45
N GLY A 106 2.48 -10.19 -8.96
CA GLY A 106 3.67 -10.95 -9.32
C GLY A 106 4.01 -12.04 -8.30
N LEU A 107 5.06 -12.81 -8.60
CA LEU A 107 5.51 -13.90 -7.73
C LEU A 107 5.96 -13.39 -6.36
N ASN A 108 5.34 -13.90 -5.29
CA ASN A 108 5.62 -13.50 -3.90
C ASN A 108 5.56 -11.98 -3.69
N VAL A 109 4.69 -11.26 -4.41
CA VAL A 109 4.57 -9.80 -4.35
C VAL A 109 4.19 -9.33 -2.94
N VAL A 110 3.42 -10.10 -2.17
CA VAL A 110 3.08 -9.74 -0.79
C VAL A 110 4.33 -9.74 0.08
N LYS A 111 5.07 -10.86 0.11
CA LYS A 111 6.28 -11.00 0.93
C LYS A 111 7.37 -10.03 0.49
N THR A 112 7.63 -9.95 -0.81
CA THR A 112 8.68 -9.10 -1.38
C THR A 112 8.33 -7.62 -1.23
N GLY A 113 7.05 -7.26 -1.37
CA GLY A 113 6.56 -5.92 -1.09
C GLY A 113 6.86 -5.48 0.34
N ARG A 114 6.62 -6.34 1.36
CA ARG A 114 6.99 -6.04 2.76
C ARG A 114 8.48 -5.76 2.91
N VAL A 115 9.32 -6.58 2.30
CA VAL A 115 10.79 -6.39 2.33
C VAL A 115 11.20 -5.07 1.68
N MET A 116 10.59 -4.72 0.54
CA MET A 116 10.87 -3.45 -0.13
C MET A 116 10.42 -2.23 0.67
N LEU A 117 9.27 -2.33 1.35
CA LEU A 117 8.79 -1.25 2.21
C LEU A 117 9.73 -0.99 3.40
N GLY A 118 10.32 -2.04 3.97
CA GLY A 118 11.08 -1.99 5.21
C GLY A 118 10.19 -2.19 6.45
N GLU A 119 10.80 -2.16 7.63
CA GLU A 119 10.09 -2.36 8.90
C GLU A 119 9.06 -1.26 9.17
N THR A 120 8.05 -1.53 10.00
CA THR A 120 7.01 -0.53 10.31
C THR A 120 7.59 0.70 10.99
N ASN A 121 8.59 0.50 11.85
CA ASN A 121 9.37 1.58 12.43
C ASN A 121 10.51 1.97 11.46
N PRO A 122 10.55 3.22 10.97
CA PRO A 122 11.61 3.66 10.06
C PRO A 122 13.01 3.56 10.66
N ALA A 123 13.15 3.70 11.99
CA ALA A 123 14.45 3.57 12.67
C ALA A 123 15.05 2.15 12.53
N ASP A 124 14.20 1.14 12.36
CA ASP A 124 14.59 -0.26 12.17
C ASP A 124 14.66 -0.65 10.69
N SER A 125 14.29 0.27 9.78
CA SER A 125 14.28 0.05 8.34
C SER A 125 15.68 0.18 7.75
N LYS A 126 16.09 -0.81 6.95
CA LYS A 126 17.43 -0.83 6.35
C LYS A 126 17.55 0.20 5.21
N PRO A 127 18.75 0.77 4.98
CA PRO A 127 19.03 1.54 3.78
C PRO A 127 18.67 0.75 2.50
N GLY A 128 18.07 1.43 1.53
CA GLY A 128 17.53 0.85 0.30
C GLY A 128 16.06 0.42 0.38
N THR A 129 15.48 0.35 1.58
CA THR A 129 14.02 0.16 1.74
C THR A 129 13.30 1.50 1.63
N ILE A 130 12.01 1.48 1.24
CA ILE A 130 11.23 2.71 1.06
C ILE A 130 11.19 3.54 2.35
N ARG A 131 10.92 2.90 3.50
CA ARG A 131 10.89 3.60 4.78
C ARG A 131 12.28 3.99 5.26
N GLY A 132 13.30 3.17 5.04
CA GLY A 132 14.68 3.52 5.41
C GLY A 132 15.21 4.73 4.66
N ASP A 133 14.86 4.86 3.37
CA ASP A 133 15.37 5.95 2.54
C ASP A 133 14.57 7.24 2.70
N PHE A 134 13.27 7.14 3.01
CA PHE A 134 12.37 8.28 2.94
C PHE A 134 11.60 8.60 4.23
N CYS A 135 11.59 7.75 5.26
CA CYS A 135 10.92 8.05 6.53
C CYS A 135 11.90 8.24 7.68
N ILE A 136 11.58 9.16 8.59
CA ILE A 136 12.30 9.32 9.87
C ILE A 136 11.44 8.82 11.04
N GLN A 137 10.12 9.07 10.99
CA GLN A 137 9.18 8.69 12.03
C GLN A 137 7.90 8.08 11.43
N VAL A 138 7.23 7.24 12.20
CA VAL A 138 5.88 6.76 11.87
C VAL A 138 4.92 7.94 11.95
N GLY A 139 4.19 8.21 10.85
CA GLY A 139 3.15 9.24 10.83
C GLY A 139 2.12 8.99 11.93
N ARG A 140 1.97 9.96 12.83
CA ARG A 140 0.96 10.03 13.89
C ARG A 140 0.31 11.40 13.84
#